data_AF-A0AAJ7J208-F1
#
_entry.id   AF-A0AAJ7J208-F1
#
_cell.length_a   1.000
_cell.length_b   1.000
_cell.length_c   1.000
_cell.angle_alpha   90.00
_cell.angle_beta   90.00
_cell.angle_gamma   90.00
#
_symmetry.space_group_name_H-M   'P 1'
#
loop_
_entity.id
_entity.type
_entity.pdbx_description
1 polymer ?
#
loop_
_entity_poly.entity_id
_entity_poly.type
_entity_poly.pdbx_seq_one_letter_code
_entity_poly.pdbx_strand_id
1 'polypeptide(L)'
;MASKKYDLSKWKYSELRDAINTSCDIELLEACRHEFHRRLKVYHAWKARNRRRTTMDENERAPRSIMEAAARTPRTTMKQPITESTQRYFRIPFVRSTANGQQENHASSKRGWWYAHFDGQYVARQMELHPDKPPILLVAGVDDMQMCELSLDETGLTRKRGAEVLEHEFNREWEKHGGKLYVPPCDRKK
;
A
#
# COMPACT_ATOMS: atom_id res chain seq x y z
N MET A 1 16.71 -15.90 18.28
CA MET A 1 16.21 -14.51 18.38
C MET A 1 17.08 -13.65 17.49
N ALA A 2 16.56 -13.13 16.39
CA ALA A 2 17.35 -12.26 15.51
C ALA A 2 17.55 -10.92 16.24
N SER A 3 18.79 -10.63 16.64
CA SER A 3 19.17 -9.30 17.08
C SER A 3 18.87 -8.34 15.93
N LYS A 4 17.93 -7.41 16.13
CA LYS A 4 17.75 -6.31 15.17
C LYS A 4 19.02 -5.48 15.23
N LYS A 5 19.85 -5.59 14.18
CA LYS A 5 21.11 -4.84 14.04
C LYS A 5 20.91 -3.33 14.23
N TYR A 6 19.73 -2.82 13.85
CA TYR A 6 19.33 -1.42 14.03
C TYR A 6 18.12 -1.30 14.96
N ASP A 7 18.28 -0.59 16.08
CA ASP A 7 17.16 -0.10 16.89
C ASP A 7 16.81 1.34 16.49
N LEU A 8 15.72 1.48 15.73
CA LEU A 8 15.23 2.78 15.23
C LEU A 8 14.05 3.32 16.05
N SER A 9 13.73 2.72 17.19
CA SER A 9 12.56 3.09 18.00
C SER A 9 12.58 4.56 18.46
N LYS A 10 13.76 5.14 18.62
CA LYS A 10 13.97 6.53 19.05
C LYS A 10 14.15 7.53 17.90
N TRP A 11 14.29 7.06 16.66
CA TRP A 11 14.51 7.93 15.51
C TRP A 11 13.28 8.80 15.23
N LYS A 12 13.47 10.02 14.76
CA LYS A 12 12.42 10.94 14.30
C LYS A 12 12.02 10.60 12.89
N TYR A 13 10.84 11.08 12.49
CA TYR A 13 10.37 10.93 11.11
C TYR A 13 11.35 11.53 10.09
N SER A 14 11.90 12.70 10.39
CA SER A 14 12.91 13.35 9.54
C SER A 14 14.17 12.50 9.37
N GLU A 15 14.63 11.84 10.44
CA GLU A 15 15.83 10.99 10.42
C GLU A 15 15.58 9.70 9.61
N LEU A 16 14.42 9.06 9.80
CA LEU A 16 14.04 7.90 9.00
C LEU A 16 13.92 8.26 7.51
N ARG A 17 13.28 9.39 7.21
CA ARG A 17 13.08 9.85 5.83
C ARG A 17 14.40 10.26 5.18
N ASP A 18 15.28 10.93 5.92
CA ASP A 18 16.61 11.29 5.42
C ASP A 18 17.42 10.04 5.09
N ALA A 19 17.54 9.10 6.03
CA ALA A 19 18.26 7.85 5.81
C ALA A 19 17.70 7.04 4.63
N ILE A 20 16.37 7.01 4.43
CA ILE A 20 15.75 6.36 3.26
C ILE A 20 16.16 7.01 1.94
N ASN A 21 16.39 8.32 1.92
CA ASN A 21 16.72 9.05 0.71
C ASN A 21 18.23 9.17 0.45
N THR A 22 19.06 9.11 1.49
CA THR A 22 20.50 9.41 1.39
C THR A 22 21.41 8.21 1.63
N SER A 23 20.96 7.18 2.34
CA SER A 23 21.77 5.99 2.63
C SER A 23 21.78 5.00 1.47
N CYS A 24 22.85 4.20 1.41
CA CYS A 24 22.96 3.02 0.53
C CYS A 24 23.16 1.72 1.31
N ASP A 25 23.11 1.76 2.66
CA ASP A 25 23.15 0.56 3.48
C ASP A 25 21.79 -0.14 3.42
N ILE A 26 21.75 -1.25 2.70
CA ILE A 26 20.57 -2.08 2.44
C ILE A 26 19.87 -2.47 3.75
N GLU A 27 20.61 -2.95 4.75
CA GLU A 27 20.01 -3.40 6.01
C GLU A 27 19.45 -2.23 6.84
N LEU A 28 20.08 -1.06 6.76
CA LEU A 28 19.58 0.15 7.41
C LEU A 28 18.32 0.68 6.71
N LEU A 29 18.30 0.69 5.38
CA LEU A 29 17.13 1.07 4.58
C LEU A 29 15.93 0.17 4.89
N GLU A 30 16.17 -1.14 4.98
CA GLU A 30 15.16 -2.13 5.37
C GLU A 30 14.60 -1.80 6.76
N ALA A 31 15.47 -1.59 7.74
CA ALA A 31 15.06 -1.25 9.10
C ALA A 31 14.25 0.06 9.13
N CYS A 32 14.67 1.08 8.39
CA CYS A 32 13.99 2.37 8.29
C CYS A 32 12.60 2.24 7.68
N ARG A 33 12.46 1.51 6.56
CA ARG A 33 11.17 1.23 5.91
C ARG A 33 10.24 0.47 6.86
N HIS A 34 10.75 -0.55 7.55
CA HIS A 34 9.97 -1.32 8.52
C HIS A 34 9.45 -0.46 9.69
N GLU A 35 10.31 0.36 10.29
CA GLU A 35 9.91 1.23 11.40
C GLU A 35 8.93 2.32 10.94
N PHE A 36 9.12 2.88 9.74
CA PHE A 36 8.18 3.83 9.13
C PHE A 36 6.78 3.22 8.99
N HIS A 37 6.67 2.06 8.34
CA HIS A 37 5.37 1.40 8.15
C HIS A 37 4.74 0.94 9.46
N ARG A 38 5.55 0.49 10.44
CA ARG A 38 5.08 0.17 11.79
C ARG A 38 4.41 1.38 12.45
N ARG A 39 5.04 2.56 12.38
CA ARG A 39 4.49 3.80 12.94
C ARG A 39 3.27 4.29 12.16
N LEU A 40 3.30 4.22 10.84
CA LEU A 40 2.18 4.59 9.98
C LEU A 40 0.93 3.78 10.31
N LYS A 41 1.08 2.46 10.53
CA LYS A 41 -0.01 1.57 10.95
C LYS A 41 -0.59 1.95 12.31
N VAL A 42 0.26 2.26 13.30
CA VAL A 42 -0.19 2.71 14.63
C VAL A 42 -0.94 4.04 14.52
N TYR A 43 -0.40 4.99 13.77
CA TYR A 43 -1.04 6.29 13.51
C TYR A 43 -2.41 6.11 12.84
N HIS A 44 -2.52 5.25 11.84
CA HIS A 44 -3.77 4.95 11.16
C HIS A 44 -4.80 4.29 12.07
N ALA A 45 -4.40 3.31 12.87
CA ALA A 45 -5.27 2.67 13.86
C ALA A 45 -5.77 3.68 14.91
N TRP A 46 -4.89 4.57 15.38
CA TRP A 46 -5.23 5.66 16.28
C TRP A 46 -6.21 6.64 15.62
N LYS A 47 -5.94 7.08 14.39
CA LYS A 47 -6.78 8.00 13.61
C LYS A 47 -8.19 7.42 13.39
N ALA A 48 -8.29 6.11 13.09
CA ALA A 48 -9.56 5.42 12.94
C ALA A 48 -10.37 5.37 14.24
N ARG A 49 -9.71 5.16 15.39
CA ARG A 49 -10.37 5.11 16.72
C ARG A 49 -10.82 6.47 17.23
N ASN A 50 -10.14 7.54 16.84
CA ASN A 50 -10.35 8.88 17.37
C ASN A 50 -11.14 9.82 16.43
N ARG A 51 -11.58 9.34 15.27
CA ARG A 51 -12.41 10.13 14.35
C ARG A 51 -13.84 10.22 14.89
N ARG A 52 -14.41 11.44 14.93
CA ARG A 52 -15.86 11.63 15.10
C ARG A 52 -16.58 10.96 13.92
N ARG A 53 -17.73 10.34 14.19
CA ARG A 53 -18.52 9.41 13.34
C ARG A 53 -18.99 9.92 11.95
N THR A 54 -18.47 11.03 11.41
CA THR A 54 -19.15 11.78 10.33
C THR A 54 -18.74 11.50 8.88
N THR A 55 -17.75 10.66 8.57
CA THR A 55 -17.50 10.29 7.15
C THR A 55 -16.93 8.87 7.02
N MET A 56 -17.77 7.91 6.67
CA MET A 56 -17.38 6.48 6.53
C MET A 56 -16.59 6.18 5.24
N ASP A 57 -16.54 7.07 4.24
CA ASP A 57 -16.17 6.69 2.86
C ASP A 57 -14.74 7.10 2.41
N GLU A 58 -14.01 7.87 3.23
CA GLU A 58 -12.67 8.40 2.89
C GLU A 58 -11.49 7.57 3.42
N ASN A 59 -11.72 6.58 4.28
CA ASN A 59 -10.64 5.95 5.05
C ASN A 59 -10.19 4.57 4.53
N GLU A 60 -10.87 4.04 3.50
CA GLU A 60 -10.52 2.77 2.87
C GLU A 60 -9.37 2.97 1.88
N ARG A 61 -8.14 2.95 2.40
CA ARG A 61 -6.88 3.08 1.64
C ARG A 61 -6.49 1.80 0.88
N ALA A 62 -7.20 0.72 1.15
CA ALA A 62 -7.17 -0.52 0.39
C ALA A 62 -8.58 -1.14 0.41
N PRO A 63 -8.96 -1.91 -0.62
CA PRO A 63 -10.26 -2.57 -0.66
C PRO A 63 -10.55 -3.40 0.58
N ARG A 64 -11.82 -3.45 1.00
CA ARG A 64 -12.28 -4.28 2.14
C ARG A 64 -11.78 -5.72 2.10
N SER A 65 -11.77 -6.33 0.91
CA SER A 65 -11.28 -7.71 0.75
C SER A 65 -9.81 -7.90 1.14
N ILE A 66 -8.98 -6.84 1.00
CA ILE A 66 -7.58 -6.86 1.44
C ILE A 66 -7.51 -6.70 2.96
N MET A 67 -8.26 -5.74 3.51
CA MET A 67 -8.31 -5.50 4.96
C MET A 67 -8.82 -6.73 5.73
N GLU A 68 -9.85 -7.41 5.22
CA GLU A 68 -10.38 -8.64 5.82
C GLU A 68 -9.39 -9.80 5.67
N ALA A 69 -8.75 -9.95 4.50
CA ALA A 69 -7.71 -10.95 4.31
C ALA A 69 -6.55 -10.75 5.29
N ALA A 70 -6.16 -9.50 5.54
CA ALA A 70 -5.13 -9.17 6.51
C ALA A 70 -5.51 -9.53 7.95
N ALA A 71 -6.76 -9.28 8.34
CA ALA A 71 -7.27 -9.68 9.66
C ALA A 71 -7.29 -11.20 9.86
N ARG A 72 -7.48 -11.97 8.77
CA ARG A 72 -7.49 -13.43 8.78
C ARG A 72 -6.10 -14.05 8.62
N THR A 73 -5.12 -13.30 8.13
CA THR A 73 -3.78 -13.81 7.87
C THR A 73 -3.08 -14.06 9.21
N PRO A 74 -2.72 -15.32 9.54
CA PRO A 74 -1.97 -15.60 10.75
C PRO A 74 -0.63 -14.88 10.67
N ARG A 75 -0.19 -14.28 11.79
CA ARG A 75 1.12 -13.60 11.92
C ARG A 75 2.24 -14.64 11.93
N THR A 76 2.37 -15.39 10.85
CA THR A 76 3.44 -16.38 10.70
C THR A 76 4.61 -15.70 10.04
N THR A 77 5.77 -15.70 10.70
CA THR A 77 7.03 -15.31 10.09
C THR A 77 7.33 -16.27 8.94
N MET A 78 7.23 -15.81 7.68
CA MET A 78 7.63 -16.65 6.56
C MET A 78 9.13 -16.92 6.61
N LYS A 79 9.51 -18.16 6.26
CA LYS A 79 10.90 -18.68 6.26
C LYS A 79 11.77 -18.13 5.11
N GLN A 80 11.21 -17.37 4.19
CA GLN A 80 11.92 -16.85 3.01
C GLN A 80 11.99 -15.34 3.12
N PRO A 81 13.19 -14.73 3.21
CA PRO A 81 13.33 -13.30 3.15
C PRO A 81 12.88 -12.84 1.77
N ILE A 82 11.81 -12.04 1.69
CA ILE A 82 11.47 -11.35 0.46
C ILE A 82 12.58 -10.33 0.23
N THR A 83 13.39 -10.60 -0.78
CA THR A 83 14.54 -9.78 -1.16
C THR A 83 14.08 -8.38 -1.54
N GLU A 84 14.72 -7.38 -0.93
CA GLU A 84 14.61 -6.00 -1.38
C GLU A 84 14.96 -5.95 -2.87
N SER A 85 14.15 -5.20 -3.64
CA SER A 85 14.16 -5.11 -5.11
C SER A 85 13.17 -5.99 -5.88
N THR A 86 12.39 -6.88 -5.24
CA THR A 86 11.31 -7.56 -5.96
C THR A 86 10.14 -6.61 -6.23
N GLN A 87 10.00 -6.17 -7.49
CA GLN A 87 8.86 -5.34 -7.92
C GLN A 87 7.66 -6.25 -8.21
N ARG A 88 6.55 -6.06 -7.46
CA ARG A 88 5.35 -6.88 -7.61
C ARG A 88 4.11 -6.02 -7.81
N TYR A 89 3.21 -6.47 -8.67
CA TYR A 89 2.10 -5.66 -9.16
C TYR A 89 0.79 -6.41 -8.98
N PHE A 90 -0.22 -5.74 -8.44
CA PHE A 90 -1.51 -6.35 -8.15
C PHE A 90 -2.66 -5.46 -8.61
N ARG A 91 -3.77 -6.09 -9.00
CA ARG A 91 -5.07 -5.44 -9.21
C ARG A 91 -6.17 -6.18 -8.47
N ILE A 92 -7.07 -5.43 -7.84
CA ILE A 92 -8.20 -5.97 -7.08
C ILE A 92 -9.46 -5.18 -7.45
N PRO A 93 -10.53 -5.85 -7.90
CA PRO A 93 -11.81 -5.20 -8.08
C PRO A 93 -12.47 -4.91 -6.73
N PHE A 94 -13.17 -3.78 -6.62
CA PHE A 94 -14.05 -3.48 -5.49
C PHE A 94 -15.40 -2.94 -5.97
N VAL A 95 -16.42 -3.10 -5.12
CA VAL A 95 -17.74 -2.52 -5.33
C VAL A 95 -17.92 -1.48 -4.22
N ARG A 96 -18.17 -0.21 -4.58
CA ARG A 96 -18.66 0.76 -3.59
C ARG A 96 -20.18 0.65 -3.55
N SER A 97 -20.74 0.33 -2.39
CA SER A 97 -22.17 0.52 -2.16
C SER A 97 -22.43 2.03 -2.23
N THR A 98 -23.23 2.46 -3.20
CA THR A 98 -23.78 3.82 -3.20
C THR A 98 -24.53 4.01 -1.87
N ALA A 99 -24.24 5.10 -1.16
CA ALA A 99 -24.74 5.36 0.20
C ALA A 99 -26.26 5.58 0.29
N ASN A 100 -26.99 5.46 -0.81
CA ASN A 100 -28.44 5.54 -0.83
C ASN A 100 -28.97 4.13 -0.93
N GLY A 101 -29.47 3.58 0.18
CA GLY A 101 -30.02 2.23 0.31
C GLY A 101 -31.27 1.93 -0.53
N GLN A 102 -31.30 2.38 -1.78
CA GLN A 102 -32.23 1.92 -2.78
C GLN A 102 -31.69 0.61 -3.35
N GLN A 103 -32.46 -0.42 -3.05
CA GLN A 103 -32.32 -1.78 -3.51
C GLN A 103 -32.56 -1.81 -5.03
N GLU A 104 -31.62 -1.29 -5.83
CA GLU A 104 -31.71 -1.37 -7.29
C GLU A 104 -31.08 -2.66 -7.81
N ASN A 105 -31.89 -3.34 -8.62
CA ASN A 105 -31.67 -4.60 -9.32
C ASN A 105 -30.20 -4.94 -9.70
N HIS A 106 -29.86 -6.19 -9.40
CA HIS A 106 -28.58 -6.87 -9.60
C HIS A 106 -28.10 -6.97 -11.06
N ALA A 107 -27.61 -5.88 -11.68
CA ALA A 107 -26.85 -5.99 -12.94
C ALA A 107 -25.79 -4.91 -13.20
N SER A 108 -25.87 -3.72 -12.58
CA SER A 108 -25.08 -2.55 -12.98
C SER A 108 -24.31 -1.86 -11.84
N SER A 109 -23.97 -2.57 -10.76
CA SER A 109 -23.04 -2.02 -9.78
C SER A 109 -21.67 -1.80 -10.44
N LYS A 110 -21.39 -0.56 -10.85
CA LYS A 110 -20.16 -0.24 -11.56
C LYS A 110 -18.97 -0.56 -10.63
N ARG A 111 -18.16 -1.53 -11.05
CA ARG A 111 -17.01 -2.03 -10.30
C ARG A 111 -15.83 -1.07 -10.46
N GLY A 112 -15.23 -0.67 -9.34
CA GLY A 112 -13.96 0.05 -9.31
C GLY A 112 -12.78 -0.92 -9.30
N TRP A 113 -11.59 -0.39 -9.57
CA TRP A 113 -10.33 -1.13 -9.57
C TRP A 113 -9.31 -0.48 -8.65
N TRP A 114 -8.65 -1.29 -7.85
CA TRP A 114 -7.53 -0.87 -7.03
C TRP A 114 -6.27 -1.57 -7.52
N TYR A 115 -5.23 -0.80 -7.76
CA TYR A 115 -3.94 -1.26 -8.23
C TYR A 115 -2.88 -0.92 -7.19
N ALA A 116 -1.93 -1.83 -6.97
CA ALA A 116 -0.78 -1.57 -6.12
C ALA A 116 0.49 -2.17 -6.71
N HIS A 117 1.54 -1.35 -6.68
CA HIS A 117 2.91 -1.71 -6.97
C HIS A 117 3.67 -1.75 -5.65
N PHE A 118 4.18 -2.93 -5.29
CA PHE A 118 5.02 -3.16 -4.13
C PHE A 118 6.49 -3.17 -4.55
N ASP A 119 7.31 -2.36 -3.88
CA ASP A 119 8.77 -2.45 -3.91
C ASP A 119 9.20 -3.26 -2.67
N GLY A 120 9.44 -4.55 -2.86
CA GLY A 120 9.63 -5.51 -1.77
C GLY A 120 8.34 -5.67 -0.96
N GLN A 121 8.41 -5.38 0.34
CA GLN A 121 7.27 -5.55 1.27
C GLN A 121 6.25 -4.42 1.24
N TYR A 122 6.58 -3.25 0.69
CA TYR A 122 5.80 -2.04 0.91
C TYR A 122 5.34 -1.40 -0.39
N VAL A 123 4.18 -0.74 -0.35
CA VAL A 123 3.59 -0.10 -1.53
C VAL A 123 4.43 1.10 -1.94
N ALA A 124 4.87 1.13 -3.19
CA ALA A 124 5.60 2.22 -3.82
C ALA A 124 4.70 3.11 -4.69
N ARG A 125 3.71 2.53 -5.37
CA ARG A 125 2.68 3.26 -6.13
C ARG A 125 1.31 2.60 -5.90
N GLN A 126 0.27 3.39 -5.76
CA GLN A 126 -1.11 2.94 -5.62
C GLN A 126 -2.01 3.74 -6.55
N MET A 127 -2.95 3.06 -7.20
CA MET A 127 -3.93 3.70 -8.08
C MET A 127 -5.34 3.17 -7.82
N GLU A 128 -6.31 4.07 -7.74
CA GLU A 128 -7.73 3.73 -7.65
C GLU A 128 -8.49 4.29 -8.84
N LEU A 129 -9.15 3.39 -9.56
CA LEU A 129 -10.03 3.74 -10.67
C LEU A 129 -11.46 3.52 -10.23
N HIS A 130 -12.18 4.63 -10.10
CA HIS A 130 -13.61 4.63 -9.78
C HIS A 130 -14.40 4.92 -11.07
N PRO A 131 -15.56 4.31 -11.28
CA PRO A 131 -16.34 4.52 -12.51
C PRO A 131 -16.83 5.96 -12.73
N ASP A 132 -17.07 6.69 -11.65
CA ASP A 132 -17.67 8.02 -11.67
C ASP A 132 -16.80 9.08 -10.95
N LYS A 133 -15.54 8.77 -10.65
CA LYS A 133 -14.58 9.72 -10.05
C LYS A 133 -13.29 9.74 -10.87
N PRO A 134 -12.55 10.86 -10.89
CA PRO A 134 -11.24 10.90 -11.51
C PRO A 134 -10.30 9.82 -10.90
N PRO A 135 -9.33 9.32 -11.68
CA PRO A 135 -8.34 8.37 -11.18
C PRO A 135 -7.57 8.98 -10.02
N ILE A 136 -7.34 8.17 -8.99
CA ILE A 136 -6.54 8.56 -7.82
C ILE A 136 -5.18 7.89 -7.99
N LEU A 137 -4.11 8.68 -8.08
CA LEU A 137 -2.74 8.20 -8.18
C LEU A 137 -1.96 8.63 -6.94
N LEU A 138 -1.34 7.67 -6.25
CA LEU A 138 -0.64 7.88 -4.98
C LEU A 138 0.76 7.28 -5.07
N VAL A 139 1.77 8.01 -4.58
CA VAL A 139 3.18 7.64 -4.63
C VAL A 139 3.80 7.70 -3.24
N ALA A 140 4.60 6.68 -2.90
CA ALA A 140 5.30 6.61 -1.62
C ALA A 140 6.23 7.79 -1.39
N GLY A 141 6.28 8.28 -0.16
CA GLY A 141 7.00 9.49 0.25
C GLY A 141 6.20 10.79 0.04
N VAL A 142 5.17 10.81 -0.79
CA VAL A 142 4.30 11.98 -0.99
C VAL A 142 2.94 11.72 -0.35
N ASP A 143 2.33 10.58 -0.69
CA ASP A 143 0.93 10.27 -0.39
C ASP A 143 0.79 9.20 0.70
N ASP A 144 1.82 8.98 1.53
CA ASP A 144 1.90 7.87 2.49
C ASP A 144 0.66 7.76 3.40
N MET A 145 0.06 8.89 3.77
CA MET A 145 -1.14 8.94 4.62
C MET A 145 -2.41 8.42 3.93
N GLN A 146 -2.42 8.36 2.61
CA GLN A 146 -3.55 7.95 1.77
C GLN A 146 -3.33 6.55 1.16
N MET A 147 -2.13 5.99 1.31
CA MET A 147 -1.76 4.68 0.77
C MET A 147 -2.00 3.55 1.78
N CYS A 148 -2.02 2.32 1.25
CA CYS A 148 -2.08 1.10 2.05
C CYS A 148 -0.88 0.98 3.01
N GLU A 149 -1.17 0.80 4.30
CA GLU A 149 -0.16 0.68 5.35
C GLU A 149 0.30 -0.75 5.66
N LEU A 150 -0.31 -1.73 4.99
CA LEU A 150 -0.04 -3.15 5.19
C LEU A 150 1.14 -3.59 4.33
N SER A 151 1.98 -4.47 4.86
CA SER A 151 3.00 -5.12 4.05
C SER A 151 2.38 -6.12 3.07
N LEU A 152 3.11 -6.48 2.01
CA LEU A 152 2.66 -7.44 1.01
C LEU A 152 2.23 -8.77 1.66
N ASP A 153 3.00 -9.25 2.63
CA ASP A 153 2.68 -10.48 3.36
C ASP A 153 1.40 -10.36 4.18
N GLU A 154 1.18 -9.20 4.81
CA GLU A 154 -0.02 -8.92 5.58
C GLU A 154 -1.26 -8.77 4.69
N THR A 155 -1.12 -8.26 3.46
CA THR A 155 -2.27 -8.09 2.56
C THR A 155 -2.89 -9.41 2.08
N GLY A 156 -2.13 -10.51 2.11
CA GLY A 156 -2.56 -11.80 1.54
C GLY A 156 -2.70 -11.81 0.02
N LEU A 157 -2.30 -10.75 -0.68
CA LEU A 157 -2.45 -10.62 -2.15
C LEU A 157 -1.75 -11.73 -2.92
N THR A 158 -0.60 -12.18 -2.41
CA THR A 158 0.21 -13.26 -2.98
C THR A 158 -0.51 -14.62 -3.00
N ARG A 159 -1.54 -14.78 -2.16
CA ARG A 159 -2.36 -16.01 -2.08
C ARG A 159 -3.67 -15.90 -2.87
N LYS A 160 -4.00 -14.70 -3.36
CA LYS A 160 -5.25 -14.44 -4.07
C LYS A 160 -5.05 -14.68 -5.56
N ARG A 161 -5.62 -15.78 -6.07
CA ARG A 161 -5.52 -16.14 -7.50
C ARG A 161 -6.04 -15.01 -8.39
N GLY A 162 -5.27 -14.63 -9.40
CA GLY A 162 -5.62 -13.59 -10.37
C GLY A 162 -5.48 -12.15 -9.87
N ALA A 163 -4.94 -11.94 -8.65
CA ALA A 163 -4.64 -10.60 -8.15
C ALA A 163 -3.35 -10.03 -8.77
N GLU A 164 -2.31 -10.86 -8.92
CA GLU A 164 -1.02 -10.44 -9.46
C GLU A 164 -1.13 -10.19 -10.97
N VAL A 165 -0.55 -9.08 -11.42
CA VAL A 165 -0.52 -8.64 -12.82
C VAL A 165 0.91 -8.38 -13.26
N LEU A 166 1.13 -8.27 -14.57
CA LEU A 166 2.47 -7.99 -15.09
C LEU A 166 2.80 -6.49 -14.95
N GLU A 167 4.09 -6.19 -14.81
CA GLU A 167 4.59 -4.81 -14.72
C GLU A 167 4.07 -3.92 -15.84
N HIS A 168 4.15 -4.40 -17.09
CA HIS A 168 3.70 -3.62 -18.24
C HIS A 168 2.19 -3.37 -18.25
N GLU A 169 1.38 -4.25 -17.63
CA GLU A 169 -0.06 -4.02 -17.50
C GLU A 169 -0.35 -2.92 -16.49
N PHE A 170 0.38 -2.91 -15.37
CA PHE A 170 0.30 -1.85 -14.37
C PHE A 170 0.77 -0.52 -14.96
N ASN A 171 1.98 -0.49 -15.56
CA ASN A 171 2.57 0.73 -16.09
C ASN A 171 1.71 1.33 -17.22
N ARG A 172 1.14 0.49 -18.10
CA ARG A 172 0.20 0.96 -19.13
C ARG A 172 -1.00 1.69 -18.55
N GLU A 173 -1.62 1.15 -17.50
CA GLU A 173 -2.78 1.81 -16.89
C GLU A 173 -2.34 3.04 -16.09
N TRP A 174 -1.21 2.97 -15.38
CA TRP A 174 -0.64 4.08 -14.62
C TRP A 174 -0.34 5.30 -15.51
N GLU A 175 0.36 5.10 -16.62
CA GLU A 175 0.71 6.17 -17.58
C GLU A 175 -0.52 6.74 -18.27
N LYS A 176 -1.48 5.89 -18.64
CA LYS A 176 -2.75 6.30 -19.25
C LYS A 176 -3.52 7.31 -18.40
N HIS A 177 -3.41 7.23 -17.07
CA HIS A 177 -4.05 8.16 -16.14
C HIS A 177 -3.14 9.31 -15.69
N GLY A 178 -1.96 9.47 -16.30
CA GLY A 178 -1.03 10.57 -16.03
C GLY A 178 0.01 10.29 -14.94
N GLY A 179 0.17 9.03 -14.54
CA GLY A 179 1.17 8.62 -13.57
C GLY A 179 2.59 8.65 -14.12
N LYS A 180 3.56 9.10 -13.31
CA LYS A 180 4.99 9.15 -13.67
C LYS A 180 5.68 7.80 -13.48
N LEU A 181 6.68 7.50 -14.30
CA LEU A 181 7.49 6.29 -14.15
C LEU A 181 8.05 6.15 -12.73
N TYR A 182 8.10 4.92 -12.23
CA TYR A 182 8.73 4.64 -10.95
C TYR A 182 10.24 4.78 -11.09
N VAL A 183 10.81 5.57 -10.18
CA VAL A 183 12.25 5.67 -10.00
C VAL A 183 12.57 5.04 -8.64
N PRO A 184 13.22 3.86 -8.64
CA PRO A 184 13.71 3.25 -7.41
C PRO A 184 14.52 4.24 -6.60
N PRO A 185 14.45 4.23 -5.25
CA PRO A 185 15.22 5.17 -4.44
C PRO A 185 16.72 5.22 -4.74
N CYS A 186 17.33 4.10 -5.14
CA CYS A 186 18.73 4.04 -5.55
C CYS A 186 19.05 4.83 -6.83
N ASP A 187 18.06 5.04 -7.70
CA ASP A 187 18.23 5.66 -9.03
C ASP A 187 17.74 7.12 -9.06
N ARG A 188 17.25 7.64 -7.93
CA ARG A 188 16.84 9.05 -7.82
C ARG A 188 18.10 9.91 -7.88
N LYS A 189 18.29 10.64 -8.98
CA LYS A 189 19.41 11.57 -9.15
C LYS A 189 19.47 12.54 -7.96
N LYS A 190 20.67 12.68 -7.38
CA LYS A 190 20.99 13.70 -6.37
C LYS A 190 20.79 15.11 -6.93
#